data_AF-A0A0F5LER3-F1
#
_entry.id   AF-A0A0F5LER3-F1
#
_cell.length_a   1.000
_cell.length_b   1.000
_cell.length_c   1.000
_cell.angle_alpha   90.00
_cell.angle_beta   90.00
_cell.angle_gamma   90.00
#
_symmetry.space_group_name_H-M   'P 1'
#
loop_
_entity.id
_entity.type
_entity.pdbx_description
1 polymer ?
#
loop_
_entity_poly.entity_id
_entity_poly.type
_entity_poly.pdbx_seq_one_letter_code
_entity_poly.pdbx_strand_id
1 'polypeptide(L)' 'MQIKNIGQDARTISRDGIDVPLLPGSALDVELTKDEAKAFEGLGFEVTGEPAKPAPKSKE' A
#
# COMPACT_ATOMS: atom_id res chain seq x y z
N MET A 1 4.48 0.05 -6.02
CA MET A 1 3.25 -0.76 -5.79
C MET A 1 2.07 0.17 -5.82
N GLN A 2 0.87 -0.34 -6.05
CA GLN A 2 -0.33 0.47 -6.08
C GLN A 2 -1.36 -0.11 -5.12
N ILE A 3 -1.77 0.66 -4.12
CA ILE A 3 -2.88 0.30 -3.25
C ILE A 3 -4.16 0.86 -3.86
N LYS A 4 -5.10 -0.02 -4.17
CA LYS A 4 -6.45 0.33 -4.60
C LYS A 4 -7.44 0.06 -3.48
N ASN A 5 -8.29 1.04 -3.17
CA ASN A 5 -9.39 0.82 -2.26
C ASN A 5 -10.50 0.04 -2.98
N ILE A 6 -10.69 -1.21 -2.58
CA ILE A 6 -11.77 -2.09 -3.08
C ILE A 6 -12.94 -2.17 -2.10
N GLY A 7 -12.84 -1.48 -0.95
CA GLY A 7 -13.93 -1.29 -0.02
C GLY A 7 -15.03 -0.40 -0.58
N GLN A 8 -16.20 -0.42 0.07
CA GLN A 8 -17.32 0.46 -0.29
C GLN A 8 -17.17 1.87 0.30
N ASP A 9 -16.37 2.02 1.35
CA ASP A 9 -16.14 3.27 2.07
C ASP A 9 -14.78 3.89 1.75
N ALA A 10 -14.67 5.20 1.90
CA ALA A 10 -13.38 5.88 1.84
C ALA A 10 -12.50 5.44 3.03
N ARG A 11 -11.24 5.11 2.75
CA ARG A 11 -10.28 4.69 3.77
C ARG A 11 -9.03 5.54 3.71
N THR A 12 -8.51 5.92 4.86
CA THR A 12 -7.28 6.71 4.95
C THR A 12 -6.08 5.80 5.07
N ILE A 13 -5.04 6.08 4.29
CA ILE A 13 -3.73 5.44 4.41
C ILE A 13 -2.79 6.46 5.06
N SER A 14 -2.31 6.16 6.27
CA SER A 14 -1.29 6.97 6.93
C SER A 14 0.09 6.46 6.50
N ARG A 15 0.87 7.32 5.84
CA ARG A 15 2.23 7.01 5.40
C ARG A 15 3.14 8.20 5.67
N ASP A 16 4.31 7.96 6.26
CA ASP A 16 5.29 9.03 6.56
C ASP A 16 4.68 10.21 7.36
N GLY A 17 3.66 9.94 8.20
CA GLY A 17 2.92 10.96 8.94
C GLY A 17 1.89 11.75 8.12
N ILE A 18 1.65 11.35 6.88
CA ILE A 18 0.67 11.94 5.97
C ILE A 18 -0.52 11.00 5.85
N ASP A 19 -1.70 11.51 6.20
CA ASP A 19 -2.98 10.83 6.03
C ASP A 19 -3.54 11.10 4.62
N VAL A 20 -3.51 10.08 3.77
CA VAL A 20 -4.04 10.17 2.40
C VAL A 20 -5.40 9.46 2.34
N PRO A 21 -6.52 10.20 2.17
CA PRO A 21 -7.82 9.59 1.99
C PRO A 21 -7.93 8.93 0.62
N LEU A 22 -8.28 7.65 0.61
CA LEU A 22 -8.51 6.85 -0.58
C LEU A 22 -10.00 6.54 -0.75
N LEU A 23 -10.60 7.12 -1.79
CA LEU A 23 -12.00 6.86 -2.13
C LEU A 23 -12.18 5.43 -2.69
N PRO A 24 -13.37 4.83 -2.53
CA PRO A 24 -13.66 3.51 -3.10
C PRO A 24 -13.45 3.52 -4.63
N GLY A 25 -12.74 2.51 -5.13
CA GLY A 25 -12.34 2.39 -6.53
C GLY A 25 -11.11 3.21 -6.94
N SER A 26 -10.60 4.09 -6.07
CA SER A 26 -9.38 4.87 -6.32
C SER A 26 -8.13 4.07 -5.97
N ALA A 27 -7.04 4.37 -6.66
CA ALA A 27 -5.74 3.74 -6.46
C ALA A 27 -4.65 4.77 -6.20
N LEU A 28 -3.71 4.44 -5.31
CA LEU A 28 -2.58 5.26 -4.92
C LEU A 28 -1.29 4.49 -5.16
N ASP A 29 -0.36 5.11 -5.87
CA ASP A 29 0.98 4.55 -6.02
C ASP A 29 1.78 4.79 -4.74
N VAL A 30 2.29 3.70 -4.18
CA VAL A 30 3.08 3.66 -2.97
C VAL A 30 4.27 2.71 -3.15
N GLU A 31 5.41 3.12 -2.65
CA GLU A 31 6.59 2.25 -2.57
C GLU A 31 6.49 1.47 -1.27
N LEU A 32 5.89 0.28 -1.38
CA LEU A 32 5.81 -0.67 -0.28
C LEU A 32 6.70 -1.86 -0.55
N THR A 33 7.26 -2.39 0.53
CA THR A 33 7.90 -3.70 0.51
C THR A 33 6.84 -4.81 0.44
N LYS A 34 7.27 -6.03 0.10
CA LYS A 34 6.37 -7.19 0.04
C LYS A 34 5.65 -7.47 1.37
N ASP A 35 6.32 -7.23 2.50
CA ASP A 35 5.75 -7.44 3.83
C ASP A 35 4.67 -6.39 4.15
N GLU A 36 4.95 -5.11 3.85
CA GLU A 36 3.98 -4.04 4.07
C GLU A 36 2.76 -4.16 3.16
N ALA A 37 2.96 -4.48 1.88
CA ALA A 37 1.88 -4.74 0.94
C ALA A 37 0.91 -5.82 1.45
N LYS A 38 1.47 -6.88 2.02
CA LYS A 38 0.69 -7.97 2.60
C LYS A 38 -0.10 -7.54 3.85
N ALA A 39 0.35 -6.51 4.58
CA ALA A 39 -0.41 -5.93 5.68
C ALA A 39 -1.65 -5.15 5.20
N PHE A 40 -1.62 -4.62 3.98
CA PHE A 40 -2.78 -3.98 3.35
C PHE A 40 -3.74 -5.00 2.70
N GLU A 41 -3.23 -6.13 2.21
CA GLU A 41 -4.04 -7.26 1.75
C GLU A 41 -4.87 -7.84 2.91
N GLY A 42 -6.17 -7.52 2.94
CA GLY A 42 -7.11 -7.93 4.00
C GLY A 42 -7.79 -6.77 4.72
N LEU A 43 -7.28 -5.55 4.54
CA LEU A 43 -7.89 -4.33 5.07
C LEU A 43 -8.83 -3.67 4.05
N GLY A 44 -9.46 -4.45 3.15
CA GLY A 44 -10.31 -3.90 2.09
C GLY A 44 -9.55 -3.08 1.03
N PHE A 45 -8.24 -3.30 0.94
CA PHE A 45 -7.40 -2.76 -0.10
C PHE A 45 -6.84 -3.89 -0.97
N GLU A 46 -6.72 -3.61 -2.25
CA GLU A 46 -6.08 -4.49 -3.23
C GLU A 46 -4.72 -3.89 -3.59
N VAL A 47 -3.64 -4.62 -3.35
CA VAL A 47 -2.30 -4.16 -3.69
C VAL A 47 -1.88 -4.80 -5.01
N THR A 48 -1.57 -3.97 -6.01
CA THR A 48 -1.17 -4.40 -7.35
C THR A 48 0.21 -3.84 -7.72
N GLY A 49 0.89 -4.49 -8.67
CA GLY A 49 2.22 -4.09 -9.15
C GLY A 49 3.38 -4.78 -8.43
N GLU A 50 4.59 -4.59 -8.95
CA GLU A 50 5.79 -5.22 -8.41
C GLU A 50 6.16 -4.65 -7.04
N PRO A 51 6.52 -5.51 -6.05
CA PRO A 51 7.04 -5.06 -4.78
C PRO A 51 8.27 -4.19 -4.99
N ALA A 52 8.36 -3.10 -4.22
CA ALA A 52 9.63 -2.40 -4.13
C ALA A 52 10.66 -3.45 -3.72
N LYS A 53 11.73 -3.58 -4.53
CA LYS A 53 12.82 -4.51 -4.23
C LYS A 53 13.21 -4.24 -2.79
N PRO A 54 13.19 -5.25 -1.89
CA PRO A 54 13.74 -5.03 -0.56
C PRO A 54 15.14 -4.49 -0.79
N ALA A 55 15.44 -3.31 -0.24
CA ALA A 55 16.80 -2.79 -0.26
C ALA A 55 17.69 -3.95 0.17
N PRO A 56 18.70 -4.36 -0.64
CA PRO A 56 19.54 -5.47 -0.25
C PRO A 56 20.02 -5.14 1.16
N LYS A 57 19.68 -5.99 2.14
CA LYS A 57 20.34 -5.93 3.44
C LYS A 57 21.82 -5.89 3.11
N SER A 58 22.45 -4.75 3.33
CA SER A 58 23.89 -4.63 3.28
C SER A 58 24.40 -5.78 4.14
N LYS A 59 25.14 -6.68 3.48
CA LYS A 59 25.89 -7.74 4.12
C LYS A 59 26.85 -7.02 5.06
N GLU A 60 26.63 -7.14 6.36
CA GLU A 60 27.66 -6.90 7.37
C GLU A 60 28.07 -8.24 7.95
#